data_AF-A0A075FQC6-F1
#
_entry.id   AF-A0A075FQC6-F1
#
_cell.length_a   1.000
_cell.length_b   1.000
_cell.length_c   1.000
_cell.angle_alpha   90.00
_cell.angle_beta   90.00
_cell.angle_gamma   90.00
#
_symmetry.space_group_name_H-M   'P 1'
#
loop_
_entity.id
_entity.type
_entity.pdbx_description
1 polymer ?
#
loop_
_entity_poly.entity_id
_entity_poly.type
_entity_poly.pdbx_seq_one_letter_code
_entity_poly.pdbx_strand_id
1 'polypeptide(L)' 'MEVTVDHLPSTINIPSAVKKDGHEVLSSEETDEGVFKIFIKNNND' A
#
# COMPACT_ATOMS: atom_id res chain seq x y z
N MET A 1 -8.57 -0.84 -3.63
CA MET A 1 -8.45 0.16 -2.56
C MET A 1 -7.16 0.94 -2.76
N GLU A 2 -7.19 2.25 -2.57
CA GLU A 2 -6.00 3.11 -2.60
C GLU A 2 -5.68 3.55 -1.17
N VAL A 3 -4.40 3.54 -0.79
CA VAL A 3 -3.93 4.01 0.52
C VAL A 3 -2.80 5.01 0.31
N THR A 4 -2.93 6.18 0.95
CA THR A 4 -1.93 7.24 0.91
C THR A 4 -1.23 7.32 2.26
N VAL A 5 0.11 7.33 2.28
CA VAL A 5 0.92 7.38 3.50
C VAL A 5 2.04 8.39 3.37
N ASP A 6 2.22 9.23 4.38
CA ASP A 6 3.27 10.26 4.47
C ASP A 6 4.45 9.83 5.37
N HIS A 7 4.42 8.58 5.85
CA HIS A 7 5.38 8.06 6.81
C HIS A 7 6.10 6.83 6.22
N LEU A 8 7.42 6.94 6.03
CA LEU A 8 8.28 5.92 5.41
C LEU A 8 8.08 4.49 5.99
N PRO A 9 8.03 4.26 7.32
CA PRO A 9 7.76 2.92 7.86
C PRO A 9 6.44 2.30 7.40
N SER A 10 5.43 3.13 7.12
CA SER A 10 4.11 2.68 6.66
C SER A 10 4.15 2.11 5.24
N THR A 11 5.11 2.55 4.41
CA THR A 11 5.30 2.02 3.05
C THR A 11 5.78 0.57 3.04
N ILE A 12 6.40 0.10 4.12
CA ILE A 12 6.86 -1.28 4.30
C ILE A 12 5.81 -2.12 5.03
N ASN A 13 5.20 -1.54 6.07
CA ASN A 13 4.25 -2.24 6.92
C ASN A 13 2.92 -2.52 6.21
N ILE A 14 2.40 -1.57 5.42
CA ILE A 14 1.11 -1.74 4.73
C ILE A 14 1.16 -2.88 3.71
N PRO A 15 2.13 -2.96 2.78
CA PRO A 15 2.21 -4.08 1.85
C PRO A 15 2.36 -5.43 2.55
N SER A 16 3.09 -5.46 3.67
CA SER A 16 3.27 -6.66 4.47
C SER A 16 1.99 -7.12 5.17
N ALA A 17 1.20 -6.18 5.72
CA ALA A 17 -0.09 -6.47 6.33
C ALA A 17 -1.12 -6.91 5.28
N VAL A 18 -1.18 -6.22 4.14
CA VAL A 18 -2.07 -6.53 3.01
C VAL A 18 -1.84 -7.94 2.49
N LYS A 19 -0.57 -8.34 2.28
CA LYS A 19 -0.25 -9.71 1.87
C LYS A 19 -0.64 -10.76 2.90
N LYS A 20 -0.51 -10.47 4.20
CA LYS A 20 -0.92 -11.38 5.29
C LYS A 20 -2.44 -11.57 5.34
N ASP A 21 -3.19 -10.53 4.98
CA ASP A 21 -4.66 -10.57 4.95
C ASP A 21 -5.21 -11.31 3.71
N GLY A 22 -4.34 -11.75 2.80
CA GLY A 22 -4.73 -12.43 1.56
C GLY A 22 -5.08 -11.46 0.42
N HIS A 23 -4.71 -10.20 0.56
CA HIS A 23 -4.86 -9.18 -0.48
C HIS A 23 -3.57 -9.00 -1.29
N GLU A 24 -3.71 -8.42 -2.48
CA GLU A 24 -2.60 -8.25 -3.41
C GLU A 24 -2.23 -6.77 -3.53
N VAL A 25 -0.94 -6.47 -3.46
CA VAL A 25 -0.43 -5.10 -3.68
C VAL A 25 -0.08 -4.98 -5.15
N LEU A 26 -0.74 -4.08 -5.86
CA LEU A 26 -0.56 -3.84 -7.29
C LEU A 26 0.67 -2.98 -7.57
N SER A 27 0.76 -1.83 -6.91
CA SER A 27 1.91 -0.93 -7.02
C SER A 27 2.05 -0.07 -5.76
N SER A 28 3.26 0.46 -5.59
CA SER A 28 3.59 1.48 -4.58
C SER A 28 4.41 2.55 -5.27
N GLU A 29 3.89 3.77 -5.28
CA GLU A 29 4.50 4.90 -5.98
C GLU A 29 4.73 6.04 -4.98
N GLU A 30 5.91 6.65 -5.03
CA GLU A 30 6.17 7.89 -4.30
C GLU A 30 5.59 9.06 -5.09
N THR A 31 4.75 9.85 -4.43
CA THR A 31 4.24 11.12 -4.89
C THR A 31 5.06 12.28 -4.31
N ASP A 32 4.80 13.50 -4.80
CA ASP A 32 5.44 14.70 -4.30
C ASP A 32 5.30 14.86 -2.77
N GLU A 33 6.30 15.52 -2.17
CA GLU A 33 6.37 15.81 -0.72
C GLU A 33 6.60 14.59 0.20
N GLY A 34 7.12 13.47 -0.32
CA GLY A 34 7.48 12.29 0.48
C GLY A 34 6.27 11.44 0.89
N VAL A 35 5.15 11.63 0.19
CA VAL A 35 3.93 10.85 0.34
C VAL A 35 3.98 9.65 -0.61
N PHE A 36 3.48 8.50 -0.22
CA PHE A 36 3.43 7.28 -1.01
C PHE A 36 1.99 6.85 -1.22
N LYS A 37 1.68 6.42 -2.44
CA LYS A 37 0.41 5.81 -2.81
C LYS A 37 0.60 4.32 -3.02
N ILE A 38 -0.21 3.51 -2.33
CA ILE A 38 -0.20 2.06 -2.41
C ILE A 38 -1.54 1.61 -2.97
N PHE A 39 -1.50 0.90 -4.08
CA PHE A 39 -2.67 0.33 -4.74
C PHE A 39 -2.84 -1.12 -4.31
N ILE A 40 -3.99 -1.42 -3.71
CA ILE A 40 -4.32 -2.73 -3.19
C ILE A 40 -5.51 -3.29 -3.95
N LYS A 41 -5.35 -4.51 -4.46
CA LYS A 41 -6.43 -5.32 -5.02
C LYS A 41 -6.97 -6.25 -3.92
N ASN A 42 -8.26 -6.12 -3.65
CA ASN A 42 -8.98 -7.13 -2.87
C ASN A 42 -9.22 -8.32 -3.78
N ASN A 43 -8.75 -9.50 -3.37
CA ASN A 43 -9.02 -10.77 -4.04
C ASN A 43 -10.28 -11.47 -3.50
N ASN A 44 -11.16 -10.72 -2.84
CA ASN A 44 -12.37 -11.24 -2.18
C ASN A 44 -13.65 -10.93 -2.97
N ASP A 45 -13.55 -10.87 -4.30
CA ASP A 45 -14.70 -10.70 -5.22
C ASP A 45 -15.13 -12.05 -5.80
#